data_AF-A0AAW6RFL4-F1
#
_entry.id   AF-A0AAW6RFL4-F1
#
_cell.length_a   1.000
_cell.length_b   1.000
_cell.length_c   1.000
_cell.angle_alpha   90.00
_cell.angle_beta   90.00
_cell.angle_gamma   90.00
#
_symmetry.space_group_name_H-M   'P 1'
#
loop_
_entity.id
_entity.type
_entity.pdbx_description
1 polymer ?
#
loop_
_entity_poly.entity_id
_entity_poly.type
_entity_poly.pdbx_seq_one_letter_code
_entity_poly.pdbx_strand_id
1 'polypeptide(L)'
;MDAEYEMQLIKWALRYNAYKRLATDSNQLLEVLQVLITAYERDHRVPDWAGIDLLRGWAFYLVRWHRFSATGQKLWTEHPEILAIVEAINQHPDARKSDRAYRVAATPARL
;
A
#
# COMPACT_ATOMS: atom_id res chain seq x y z
N MET A 1 -10.41 -11.90 4.59
CA MET A 1 -9.09 -11.38 4.98
C MET A 1 -8.97 -11.42 6.50
N ASP A 2 -7.94 -12.10 6.99
CA ASP A 2 -7.71 -12.40 8.41
C ASP A 2 -6.42 -11.73 8.94
N ALA A 3 -6.11 -11.94 10.22
CA ALA A 3 -4.94 -11.36 10.87
C ALA A 3 -3.61 -11.85 10.26
N GLU A 4 -3.58 -13.06 9.70
CA GLU A 4 -2.38 -13.56 9.01
C GLU A 4 -2.12 -12.76 7.74
N TYR A 5 -3.15 -12.53 6.91
CA TYR A 5 -3.02 -11.70 5.72
C TYR A 5 -2.57 -10.28 6.06
N GLU A 6 -3.14 -9.69 7.11
CA GLU A 6 -2.73 -8.37 7.61
C GLU A 6 -1.27 -8.31 8.01
N MET A 7 -0.81 -9.31 8.77
CA MET A 7 0.60 -9.41 9.15
C MET A 7 1.52 -9.54 7.92
N GLN A 8 1.14 -10.34 6.92
CA GLN A 8 1.92 -10.47 5.68
C GLN A 8 1.96 -9.16 4.90
N LEU A 9 0.86 -8.43 4.83
CA LEU A 9 0.77 -7.15 4.15
C LEU A 9 1.63 -6.09 4.83
N ILE A 10 1.58 -6.00 6.17
CA ILE A 10 2.44 -5.12 6.97
C ILE A 10 3.92 -5.46 6.74
N LYS A 11 4.29 -6.74 6.83
CA LYS A 11 5.67 -7.20 6.58
C LYS A 11 6.12 -6.82 5.17
N TRP A 12 5.29 -7.06 4.17
CA TRP A 12 5.60 -6.73 2.77
C TRP A 12 5.80 -5.22 2.56
N ALA A 13 4.94 -4.37 3.12
CA ALA A 13 5.06 -2.91 3.01
C ALA A 13 6.34 -2.41 3.68
N LEU A 14 6.64 -2.89 4.90
CA LEU A 14 7.82 -2.45 5.65
C LEU A 14 9.17 -2.90 5.07
N ARG A 15 9.18 -3.88 4.15
CA ARG A 15 10.41 -4.22 3.40
C ARG A 15 10.84 -3.12 2.43
N TYR A 16 9.91 -2.28 1.99
CA TYR A 16 10.23 -1.11 1.18
C TYR A 16 10.51 0.08 2.10
N ASN A 17 11.78 0.32 2.44
CA ASN A 17 12.15 1.45 3.29
C ASN A 17 12.06 2.77 2.50
N ALA A 18 10.87 3.38 2.49
CA ALA A 18 10.62 4.61 1.73
C ALA A 18 11.46 5.79 2.25
N TYR A 19 11.81 5.82 3.54
CA TYR A 19 12.68 6.86 4.11
C TYR A 19 14.14 6.80 3.62
N LYS A 20 14.52 5.73 2.91
CA LYS A 20 15.84 5.63 2.27
C LYS A 20 15.78 5.85 0.76
N ARG A 21 14.58 5.83 0.18
CA ARG A 21 14.38 5.78 -1.28
C ARG A 21 13.71 7.03 -1.84
N LEU A 22 12.77 7.62 -1.10
CA LEU A 22 11.90 8.67 -1.60
C LEU A 22 12.05 9.98 -0.80
N ALA A 23 12.24 9.90 0.51
CA ALA A 23 12.28 11.06 1.40
C ALA A 23 13.05 10.70 2.69
N THR A 24 13.38 11.65 3.58
CA THR A 24 14.12 11.33 4.83
C THR A 24 13.23 11.09 6.05
N ASP A 25 11.97 11.53 6.01
CA ASP A 25 11.02 11.44 7.13
C ASP A 25 9.56 11.35 6.64
N SER A 26 8.62 11.23 7.59
CA SER A 26 7.19 11.09 7.31
C SER A 26 6.57 12.28 6.58
N ASN A 27 6.97 13.51 6.94
CA ASN A 27 6.36 14.71 6.38
C ASN A 27 6.78 14.89 4.93
N GLN A 28 8.09 14.76 4.66
CA GLN A 28 8.60 14.78 3.29
C GLN A 28 8.07 13.63 2.45
N LEU A 29 7.92 12.43 3.04
CA LEU A 29 7.31 11.30 2.33
C LEU A 29 5.86 11.61 1.96
N LEU A 30 5.08 12.20 2.85
CA LEU A 30 3.71 12.63 2.55
C LEU A 30 3.68 13.65 1.40
N GLU A 31 4.59 14.63 1.38
CA GLU A 31 4.70 15.61 0.29
C GLU A 31 4.94 14.94 -1.07
N VAL A 32 5.86 13.97 -1.12
CA VAL A 32 6.12 13.18 -2.35
C VAL A 32 4.89 12.38 -2.79
N LEU A 33 4.15 11.82 -1.83
CA LEU A 33 2.99 10.98 -2.09
C LEU A 33 1.72 11.77 -2.39
N GLN A 34 1.69 13.07 -2.09
CA GLN A 34 0.49 13.90 -2.17
C GLN A 34 -0.18 13.85 -3.55
N VAL A 35 0.61 13.77 -4.63
CA VAL A 35 0.08 13.69 -6.00
C VAL A 35 -0.68 12.38 -6.26
N LEU A 36 -0.25 11.26 -5.66
CA LEU A 36 -0.97 9.98 -5.75
C LEU A 36 -2.21 10.02 -4.87
N ILE A 37 -2.08 10.52 -3.65
CA ILE A 37 -3.16 10.59 -2.66
C ILE A 37 -4.31 11.43 -3.23
N THR A 38 -4.03 12.64 -3.71
CA THR A 38 -5.06 13.51 -4.30
C THR A 38 -5.70 12.92 -5.54
N ALA A 39 -4.94 12.22 -6.39
CA ALA A 39 -5.53 11.53 -7.54
C ALA A 39 -6.47 10.39 -7.12
N TYR A 40 -6.08 9.61 -6.11
CA TYR A 40 -6.92 8.54 -5.58
C TYR A 40 -8.14 9.06 -4.83
N GLU A 41 -8.01 10.13 -4.04
CA GLU A 41 -9.15 10.76 -3.37
C GLU A 41 -10.19 11.27 -4.37
N ARG A 42 -9.73 11.79 -5.52
CA ARG A 42 -10.60 12.27 -6.59
C ARG A 42 -11.29 11.14 -7.35
N ASP A 43 -10.52 10.12 -7.74
CA ASP A 43 -10.95 9.14 -8.75
C ASP A 43 -11.25 7.75 -8.16
N HIS A 44 -10.94 7.54 -6.87
CA HIS A 44 -10.97 6.25 -6.16
C HIS A 44 -10.21 5.13 -6.89
N ARG A 45 -9.16 5.51 -7.63
CA ARG A 45 -8.35 4.62 -8.45
C ARG A 45 -6.89 5.00 -8.32
N VAL A 46 -6.03 3.98 -8.24
CA VAL A 46 -4.58 4.20 -8.34
C VAL A 46 -4.29 4.67 -9.77
N PRO A 47 -3.58 5.80 -9.95
CA PRO A 47 -3.31 6.30 -11.30
C PRO A 47 -2.41 5.35 -12.10
N ASP A 48 -2.70 5.14 -13.37
CA ASP A 48 -1.93 4.23 -14.25
C ASP A 48 -0.48 4.66 -14.45
N TRP A 49 -0.18 5.95 -14.27
CA TRP A 49 1.18 6.51 -14.35
C TRP A 49 1.99 6.29 -13.06
N ALA A 50 1.38 5.78 -11.99
CA ALA A 50 2.06 5.62 -10.71
C ALA A 50 3.09 4.48 -10.78
N GLY A 51 4.38 4.87 -10.77
CA GLY A 51 5.47 3.91 -10.76
C GLY A 51 5.55 3.08 -9.47
N ILE A 52 6.14 1.89 -9.58
CA ILE A 52 6.25 0.90 -8.49
C ILE A 52 6.86 1.50 -7.22
N ASP A 53 7.91 2.32 -7.33
CA ASP A 53 8.56 2.91 -6.16
C ASP A 53 7.61 3.86 -5.39
N LEU A 54 6.77 4.63 -6.09
CA LEU A 54 5.76 5.49 -5.45
C LEU A 54 4.66 4.66 -4.80
N LEU A 55 4.19 3.60 -5.47
CA LEU A 55 3.17 2.69 -4.91
C LEU A 55 3.67 1.94 -3.67
N ARG A 56 4.91 1.43 -3.71
CA ARG A 56 5.55 0.77 -2.56
C ARG A 56 5.81 1.76 -1.43
N GLY A 57 6.16 3.01 -1.76
CA GLY A 57 6.33 4.10 -0.82
C GLY A 57 5.03 4.46 -0.11
N TRP A 58 3.94 4.50 -0.86
CA TRP A 58 2.61 4.77 -0.31
C TRP A 58 2.16 3.64 0.62
N ALA A 59 2.31 2.38 0.21
CA ALA A 59 2.03 1.24 1.08
C ALA A 59 2.83 1.28 2.40
N PHE A 60 4.12 1.63 2.33
CA PHE A 60 4.96 1.83 3.51
C PHE A 60 4.41 2.94 4.42
N TYR A 61 4.04 4.09 3.84
CA TYR A 61 3.50 5.23 4.58
C TYR A 61 2.21 4.86 5.34
N LEU A 62 1.27 4.19 4.68
CA LEU A 62 -0.01 3.77 5.29
C LEU A 62 0.21 2.81 6.46
N VAL A 63 1.09 1.82 6.30
CA VAL A 63 1.41 0.89 7.40
C VAL A 63 2.08 1.60 8.58
N ARG A 64 2.90 2.61 8.31
CA ARG A 64 3.50 3.43 9.36
C ARG A 64 2.44 4.24 10.09
N TRP A 65 1.53 4.88 9.36
CA TRP A 65 0.40 5.62 9.94
C TRP A 65 -0.46 4.72 10.83
N HIS A 66 -0.93 3.59 10.27
CA HIS A 66 -1.76 2.60 10.95
C HIS A 66 -1.16 2.11 12.27
N ARG A 67 0.17 1.93 12.32
CA ARG A 67 0.86 1.53 13.55
C ARG A 67 0.77 2.59 14.66
N PHE A 68 0.67 3.87 14.32
CA PHE A 68 0.65 4.98 15.26
C PHE A 68 -0.75 5.55 15.54
N SER A 69 -1.77 5.17 14.77
CA SER A 69 -3.13 5.73 14.88
C SER A 69 -3.96 5.17 16.03
N ALA A 70 -3.55 4.05 16.64
CA ALA A 70 -4.18 3.41 17.80
C ALA A 70 -5.70 3.12 17.66
N THR A 71 -6.19 2.96 16.42
CA THR A 71 -7.63 2.78 16.11
C THR A 71 -8.18 1.42 16.53
N GLY A 72 -7.32 0.40 16.63
CA GLY A 72 -7.73 -1.01 16.83
C GLY A 72 -8.46 -1.62 15.63
N GLN A 73 -8.58 -0.88 14.52
CA GLN A 73 -9.16 -1.37 13.27
C GLN A 73 -8.14 -2.17 12.47
N LYS A 74 -8.61 -2.85 11.41
CA LYS A 74 -7.70 -3.49 10.45
C LYS A 74 -7.13 -2.45 9.49
N LEU A 75 -5.92 -2.68 9.00
CA LEU A 75 -5.20 -1.82 8.07
C LEU A 75 -6.04 -1.43 6.85
N TRP A 76 -6.74 -2.38 6.20
CA TRP A 76 -7.58 -2.09 5.04
C TRP A 76 -8.96 -1.51 5.39
N THR A 77 -9.33 -1.51 6.68
CA THR A 77 -10.52 -0.79 7.15
C THR A 77 -10.18 0.69 7.36
N GLU A 78 -8.99 0.97 7.89
CA GLU A 78 -8.50 2.34 8.10
C GLU A 78 -7.98 2.98 6.80
N HIS A 79 -7.29 2.19 5.98
CA HIS A 79 -6.66 2.61 4.72
C HIS A 79 -7.08 1.68 3.58
N PRO A 80 -8.34 1.77 3.10
CA PRO A 80 -8.84 0.90 2.03
C PRO A 80 -8.01 0.94 0.74
N GLU A 81 -7.34 2.07 0.46
CA GLU A 81 -6.41 2.26 -0.66
C GLU A 81 -5.27 1.26 -0.69
N ILE A 82 -4.88 0.65 0.45
CA ILE A 82 -3.80 -0.34 0.50
C ILE A 82 -4.09 -1.54 -0.41
N LEU A 83 -5.36 -1.92 -0.57
CA LEU A 83 -5.76 -3.04 -1.43
C LEU A 83 -5.68 -2.66 -2.91
N ALA A 84 -6.03 -1.41 -3.25
CA ALA A 84 -5.88 -0.90 -4.61
C ALA A 84 -4.41 -0.79 -5.00
N ILE A 85 -3.54 -0.37 -4.09
CA ILE A 85 -2.09 -0.32 -4.28
C ILE A 85 -1.51 -1.73 -4.51
N VAL A 86 -1.93 -2.70 -3.69
CA VAL A 86 -1.53 -4.11 -3.86
C VAL A 86 -1.91 -4.63 -5.24
N GLU A 87 -3.14 -4.37 -5.67
CA GLU A 87 -3.60 -4.82 -6.98
C GLU A 87 -2.81 -4.14 -8.11
N ALA A 88 -2.64 -2.82 -8.04
CA ALA A 88 -1.86 -2.06 -9.01
C ALA A 88 -0.43 -2.60 -9.14
N ILE A 89 0.29 -2.83 -8.04
CA ILE A 89 1.64 -3.42 -8.07
C ILE A 89 1.62 -4.85 -8.62
N ASN A 90 0.63 -5.66 -8.24
CA ASN A 90 0.50 -7.04 -8.68
C ASN A 90 0.11 -7.18 -10.16
N GLN A 91 -0.39 -6.13 -10.79
CA GLN A 91 -0.68 -6.06 -12.21
C GLN A 91 0.36 -5.27 -13.01
N HIS A 92 1.19 -4.46 -12.34
CA HIS A 92 2.15 -3.59 -13.00
C HIS A 92 3.13 -4.40 -13.88
N PRO A 93 3.33 -4.02 -15.15
CA PRO A 93 4.15 -4.77 -16.11
C PRO A 93 5.61 -4.89 -15.64
N ASP A 94 6.16 -3.79 -15.11
CA ASP A 94 7.56 -3.77 -14.64
C ASP A 94 7.78 -4.33 -13.22
N ALA A 95 6.73 -4.82 -12.53
CA ALA A 95 6.87 -5.26 -11.16
C ALA A 95 7.69 -6.54 -11.06
N ARG A 96 8.77 -6.49 -10.28
CA ARG A 96 9.60 -7.66 -9.98
C ARG A 96 8.88 -8.53 -8.96
N LYS A 97 9.31 -9.79 -8.86
CA LYS A 97 8.77 -10.72 -7.84
C LYS A 97 8.89 -10.17 -6.41
N SER A 98 9.94 -9.39 -6.13
CA SER A 98 10.16 -8.75 -4.82
C SER A 98 9.19 -7.61 -4.50
N ASP A 99 8.57 -7.02 -5.52
CA ASP A 99 7.68 -5.87 -5.36
C ASP A 99 6.25 -6.33 -5.06
N ARG A 100 5.87 -7.50 -5.60
CA ARG A 100 4.52 -8.06 -5.51
C ARG A 100 4.15 -8.43 -4.08
N ALA A 101 2.91 -8.11 -3.71
CA ALA A 101 2.36 -8.48 -2.41
C ALA A 101 1.73 -9.87 -2.47
N TYR A 102 1.51 -10.47 -1.30
CA TYR A 102 0.67 -11.65 -1.21
C TYR A 102 -0.73 -11.34 -1.73
N ARG A 103 -1.24 -12.17 -2.64
CA ARG A 103 -2.64 -12.08 -3.06
C ARG A 103 -3.52 -12.59 -1.94
N VAL A 104 -4.64 -11.91 -1.70
CA VAL A 104 -5.73 -12.50 -0.93
C VAL A 104 -6.15 -13.76 -1.69
N ALA A 105 -6.15 -14.92 -1.05
CA ALA A 105 -6.79 -16.09 -1.63
C ALA A 105 -8.23 -15.69 -1.95
N ALA A 106 -8.64 -15.79 -3.21
CA ALA A 106 -10.03 -15.53 -3.59
C ALA A 106 -10.89 -16.39 -2.67
N THR A 107 -11.74 -15.76 -1.85
CA THR A 107 -12.75 -16.50 -1.10
C THR A 107 -13.50 -17.32 -2.14
N PRO A 108 -13.52 -18.67 -2.10
CA PRO A 108 -14.35 -19.41 -3.02
C PRO A 108 -15.76 -18.90 -2.82
N ALA A 109 -16.38 -18.42 -3.90
CA ALA A 109 -17.80 -18.11 -3.90
C ALA A 109 -18.49 -19.38 -3.38
N ARG A 110 -19.09 -19.29 -2.19
CA ARG A 110 -19.93 -20.37 -1.68
C ARG A 110 -21.09 -20.48 -2.67
N LEU A 111 -21.07 -21.56 -3.45
CA LEU A 111 -22.26 -22.08 -4.13
C LEU A 111 -23.26 -22.57 -3.08
#